data_AF-A0A1C5NJQ4-F1
#
_entry.id   AF-A0A1C5NJQ4-F1
#
_cell.length_a   1.000
_cell.length_b   1.000
_cell.length_c   1.000
_cell.angle_alpha   90.00
_cell.angle_beta   90.00
_cell.angle_gamma   90.00
#
_symmetry.space_group_name_H-M   'P 1'
#
loop_
_entity.id
_entity.type
_entity.pdbx_description
1 polymer ?
#
loop_
_entity_poly.entity_id
_entity_poly.type
_entity_poly.pdbx_seq_one_letter_code
_entity_poly.pdbx_strand_id
1 'polypeptide(L)'
;MTTNQIEKYSEAIFENIKHVNEFGQEFWYARELQSILEYSQWRRFKEVILKAQEACKNSNNLVEEHFADVGKMIVIGNGEERN
;
A
#
# COMPACT_ATOMS: atom_id res chain seq x y z
N MET A 1 -6.49 17.38 -24.65
CA MET A 1 -7.00 17.18 -23.28
C MET A 1 -6.54 15.80 -22.87
N THR A 2 -5.51 15.70 -22.04
CA THR A 2 -4.87 14.43 -21.69
C THR A 2 -5.79 13.72 -20.70
N THR A 3 -6.54 12.74 -21.18
CA THR A 3 -7.36 11.87 -20.32
C THR A 3 -6.44 11.17 -19.34
N ASN A 4 -6.54 11.61 -18.09
CA ASN A 4 -5.69 11.19 -17.00
C ASN A 4 -6.00 9.71 -16.75
N GLN A 5 -5.06 8.80 -17.05
CA GLN A 5 -5.25 7.34 -16.96
C GLN A 5 -5.53 6.82 -15.53
N ILE A 6 -5.76 7.73 -14.57
CA ILE A 6 -6.15 7.47 -13.20
C ILE A 6 -7.62 7.02 -13.12
N GLU A 7 -8.47 7.32 -14.12
CA GLU A 7 -9.91 7.00 -14.12
C GLU A 7 -10.25 5.49 -14.04
N LYS A 8 -9.28 4.59 -14.21
CA LYS A 8 -9.50 3.13 -14.09
C LYS A 8 -9.43 2.65 -12.62
N TYR A 9 -8.80 3.41 -11.74
CA TYR A 9 -8.77 3.14 -10.30
C TYR A 9 -9.89 3.95 -9.64
N SER A 10 -11.13 3.45 -9.71
CA SER A 10 -12.23 4.15 -9.06
C SER A 10 -12.00 4.19 -7.56
N GLU A 11 -12.43 5.28 -6.90
CA GLU A 11 -12.43 5.39 -5.43
C GLU A 11 -13.01 4.13 -4.78
N ALA A 12 -13.99 3.49 -5.41
CA ALA A 12 -14.59 2.24 -4.97
C ALA A 12 -13.59 1.08 -4.74
N ILE A 13 -12.47 1.02 -5.47
CA ILE A 13 -11.48 -0.05 -5.32
C ILE A 13 -10.64 0.18 -4.05
N PHE A 14 -10.26 1.43 -3.77
CA PHE A 14 -9.57 1.78 -2.55
C PHE A 14 -10.49 1.69 -1.32
N GLU A 15 -11.77 2.05 -1.48
CA GLU A 15 -12.78 1.88 -0.44
C GLU A 15 -13.03 0.40 -0.11
N ASN A 16 -12.85 -0.51 -1.07
CA ASN A 16 -13.07 -1.95 -0.86
C ASN A 16 -12.02 -2.60 0.07
N ILE A 17 -10.79 -2.10 0.04
CA ILE A 17 -9.68 -2.55 0.90
C ILE A 17 -9.39 -1.57 2.04
N LYS A 18 -10.33 -0.67 2.31
CA LYS A 18 -10.22 0.26 3.43
C LYS A 18 -10.47 -0.50 4.73
N HIS A 19 -9.52 -0.37 5.65
CA HIS A 19 -9.66 -0.90 7.00
C HIS A 19 -9.86 0.27 7.96
N VAL A 20 -10.62 0.02 9.02
CA VAL A 20 -10.84 0.98 10.08
C VAL A 20 -10.36 0.34 11.38
N ASN A 21 -9.47 1.01 12.10
CA ASN A 21 -8.97 0.49 13.37
C ASN A 21 -10.01 0.71 14.48
N GLU A 22 -9.72 0.18 15.68
CA GLU A 22 -10.58 0.35 16.87
C GLU A 22 -10.81 1.82 17.28
N PHE A 23 -9.96 2.74 16.80
CA PHE A 23 -10.05 4.18 17.03
C PHE A 23 -10.83 4.92 15.93
N GLY A 24 -11.40 4.21 14.95
CA GLY A 24 -12.14 4.82 13.85
C GLY A 24 -11.25 5.45 12.76
N GLN A 25 -9.95 5.16 12.75
CA GLN A 25 -9.02 5.70 11.75
C GLN A 25 -8.92 4.77 10.55
N GLU A 26 -8.97 5.36 9.36
CA GLU A 26 -8.90 4.66 8.07
C GLU A 26 -7.44 4.35 7.72
N PHE A 27 -7.18 3.10 7.31
CA PHE A 27 -5.86 2.66 6.90
C PHE A 27 -5.95 1.57 5.81
N TRP A 28 -4.85 1.39 5.06
CA TRP A 28 -4.77 0.44 3.96
C TRP A 28 -3.54 -0.44 4.10
N TYR A 29 -3.69 -1.74 3.86
CA TYR A 29 -2.56 -2.65 3.82
C TYR A 29 -1.81 -2.55 2.49
N ALA A 30 -0.49 -2.38 2.57
CA ALA A 30 0.36 -2.28 1.40
C ALA A 30 0.28 -3.52 0.47
N ARG A 31 0.02 -4.72 1.02
CA ARG A 31 -0.18 -5.94 0.19
C ARG A 31 -1.47 -5.89 -0.63
N GLU A 32 -2.53 -5.31 -0.09
CA GLU A 32 -3.79 -5.18 -0.81
C GLU A 32 -3.69 -4.10 -1.88
N LEU A 33 -3.04 -2.98 -1.56
CA LEU A 33 -2.73 -1.94 -2.53
C LEU A 33 -1.89 -2.47 -3.70
N GLN A 34 -0.91 -3.35 -3.43
CA GLN A 34 -0.11 -4.00 -4.48
C GLN A 34 -1.01 -4.72 -5.50
N SER A 35 -1.94 -5.55 -5.01
CA SER A 35 -2.83 -6.36 -5.85
C SER A 35 -3.79 -5.50 -6.67
N ILE A 36 -4.33 -4.44 -6.07
CA ILE A 36 -5.26 -3.50 -6.72
C ILE A 36 -4.59 -2.69 -7.81
N LEU A 37 -3.36 -2.26 -7.56
CA LEU A 37 -2.56 -1.53 -8.52
C LEU A 37 -1.86 -2.47 -9.52
N GLU A 38 -2.25 -3.74 -9.54
CA GLU A 38 -1.81 -4.78 -10.48
C GLU A 38 -0.28 -4.99 -10.49
N TYR A 39 0.40 -4.71 -9.38
CA TYR A 39 1.84 -4.91 -9.25
C TYR A 39 2.15 -6.40 -9.01
N SER A 40 2.72 -7.07 -10.00
CA SER A 40 3.06 -8.50 -9.87
C SER A 40 4.22 -8.78 -8.90
N GLN A 41 5.08 -7.79 -8.62
CA GLN A 41 6.25 -7.96 -7.76
C GLN A 41 6.26 -6.95 -6.61
N TRP A 42 6.36 -7.46 -5.38
CA TRP A 42 6.45 -6.61 -4.18
C TRP A 42 7.63 -5.64 -4.23
N ARG A 43 8.78 -6.02 -4.81
CA ARG A 43 9.95 -5.14 -4.92
C ARG A 43 9.62 -3.86 -5.69
N ARG A 44 8.83 -3.94 -6.76
CA ARG A 44 8.42 -2.78 -7.57
C ARG A 44 7.43 -1.92 -6.84
N PHE A 45 6.50 -2.54 -6.11
CA PHE A 45 5.55 -1.80 -5.30
C PHE A 45 6.22 -1.11 -4.11
N LYS A 46 7.22 -1.75 -3.48
CA LYS A 46 8.03 -1.15 -2.41
C LYS A 46 8.69 0.15 -2.87
N GLU A 47 9.17 0.24 -4.11
CA GLU A 47 9.73 1.49 -4.66
C GLU A 47 8.68 2.60 -4.73
N VAL A 48 7.42 2.27 -5.03
CA VAL A 48 6.30 3.24 -5.03
C VAL A 48 6.00 3.73 -3.61
N ILE A 49 5.97 2.83 -2.62
CA ILE A 49 5.79 3.21 -1.22
C ILE A 49 6.92 4.14 -0.75
N LEU A 50 8.17 3.82 -1.08
CA LEU A 50 9.32 4.66 -0.73
C LEU A 50 9.20 6.06 -1.35
N LYS A 51 8.78 6.16 -2.60
CA LYS A 51 8.50 7.46 -3.24
C LYS A 51 7.36 8.22 -2.56
N ALA A 52 6.31 7.51 -2.11
CA ALA A 52 5.22 8.12 -1.37
C ALA A 52 5.68 8.65 -0.01
N GLN A 53 6.52 7.89 0.71
CA GLN A 53 7.16 8.34 1.95
C GLN A 53 8.03 9.58 1.72
N GLU A 54 8.84 9.58 0.66
CA GLU A 54 9.68 10.72 0.30
C GLU A 54 8.83 11.95 -0.05
N ALA A 55 7.74 11.79 -0.80
CA ALA A 55 6.79 12.88 -1.06
C ALA A 55 6.15 13.41 0.22
N CYS A 56 5.73 12.52 1.14
CA CYS A 56 5.15 12.88 2.43
C CYS A 56 6.14 13.70 3.29
N LYS A 57 7.41 13.27 3.32
CA LYS A 57 8.51 13.99 3.95
C LYS A 57 8.74 15.36 3.32
N ASN A 58 8.74 15.45 1.99
CA ASN A 58 8.86 16.73 1.27
C ASN A 58 7.68 17.66 1.54
N SER A 59 6.50 17.12 1.83
CA SER A 59 5.33 17.88 2.29
C SER A 59 5.37 18.22 3.78
N ASN A 60 6.52 18.04 4.45
CA ASN A 60 6.77 18.35 5.85
C ASN A 60 5.91 17.52 6.85
N ASN A 61 5.48 16.32 6.44
CA ASN A 61 4.79 15.36 7.31
C ASN A 61 5.77 14.32 7.86
N LEU A 62 5.49 13.82 9.07
CA LEU A 62 6.29 12.77 9.71
C LEU A 62 5.92 11.42 9.12
N VAL A 63 6.83 10.84 8.32
CA VAL A 63 6.62 9.54 7.67
C VAL A 63 6.25 8.46 8.70
N GLU A 64 6.81 8.50 9.91
CA GLU A 64 6.56 7.54 10.98
C GLU A 64 5.13 7.60 11.55
N GLU A 65 4.45 8.74 11.45
CA GLU A 65 3.06 8.88 11.88
C GLU A 65 2.05 8.43 10.82
N HIS A 66 2.47 8.39 9.55
CA HIS A 66 1.61 8.03 8.41
C HIS A 66 1.91 6.64 7.84
N PHE A 67 3.12 6.13 8.05
CA PHE A 67 3.56 4.83 7.58
C PHE A 67 4.06 4.03 8.78
N ALA A 68 3.24 3.10 9.25
CA ALA A 68 3.67 2.13 10.25
C ALA A 68 4.86 1.34 9.72
N ASP A 69 5.97 1.31 10.47
CA ASP A 69 7.10 0.45 10.14
C ASP A 69 6.61 -1.00 10.05
N VAL A 70 7.16 -1.76 9.10
CA VAL A 70 6.75 -3.14 8.78
C VAL A 70 7.13 -4.10 9.93
N GLY A 71 6.47 -3.96 11.08
CA GLY A 71 6.66 -4.78 12.28
C GLY A 71 5.96 -6.14 12.21
N LYS A 72 5.22 -6.44 11.14
CA LYS A 72 4.70 -7.77 10.88
C LYS A 72 5.28 -8.29 9.58
N MET A 73 6.33 -9.09 9.70
CA MET A 73 6.79 -9.99 8.67
C MET A 73 5.59 -10.81 8.22
N ILE A 74 4.97 -10.44 7.10
CA ILE A 74 3.95 -11.28 6.46
C ILE A 74 4.70 -12.54 6.06
N VAL A 75 4.46 -13.64 6.77
CA VAL A 75 4.89 -14.97 6.36
C VAL A 75 4.22 -15.21 5.01
N ILE A 76 4.96 -14.87 3.96
CA ILE A 76 4.63 -15.24 2.60
C ILE A 76 4.85 -16.75 2.61
N GLY A 77 3.77 -17.49 2.78
CA GLY A 77 3.79 -18.95 2.76
C GLY A 77 4.36 -19.39 1.43
N ASN A 78 5.66 -19.65 1.40
CA ASN A 78 6.27 -20.42 0.34
C ASN A 78 5.86 -21.85 0.66
N GLY A 79 4.76 -22.28 0.05
CA GLY A 79 4.33 -23.67 0.06
C GLY A 79 5.42 -24.52 -0.58
N GLU A 80 6.34 -24.98 0.25
CA GLU A 80 7.20 -26.12 -0.03
C GLU A 80 7.30 -26.91 1.27
N GLU A 81 6.39 -27.87 1.45
CA GLU A 81 6.68 -29.04 2.25
C GLU A 81 7.96 -29.67 1.69
N ARG A 82 9.03 -29.60 2.46
CA ARG A 82 10.24 -30.37 2.20
C ARG A 82 10.20 -31.53 3.18
N ASN A 83 9.89 -32.72 2.65
CA ASN A 83 10.02 -34.01 3.33
C ASN A 83 11.47 -34.25 3.76
#